data_AF-A0A6V2PYV8-F1
#
_entry.id   AF-A0A6V2PYV8-F1
#
_cell.length_a   1.000
_cell.length_b   1.000
_cell.length_c   1.000
_cell.angle_alpha   90.00
_cell.angle_beta   90.00
_cell.angle_gamma   90.00
#
_symmetry.space_group_name_H-M   'P 1'
#
loop_
_entity.id
_entity.type
_entity.pdbx_description
1 polymer ?
#
loop_
_entity_poly.entity_id
_entity_poly.type
_entity_poly.pdbx_seq_one_letter_code
_entity_poly.pdbx_strand_id
1 'polypeptide(L)'
;MQAADGSGDGGAAAVSGASGEPAVVRLSLRGEPVVSYVLTIDAIVDSPRTTLQYVWRRAGEQRRLEGPSYLVTAPDIGCEISVLVTPVGSNGALGAPQQAATAGAVCVAPEVPHTLREWVQRGERRFDGLFDATDRERSLLLTGDKIKVRENRNKVEKTVMKESHALARLEYGTDELTFMLVLPSVKRASPLTLRAKSAFQRDLIYLALKAFSSPDSIAALPTAATSLKPATALELNTPEPSGGC
;
A
#
# COMPACT_ATOMS: atom_id res chain seq x y z
N MET A 1 82.81 -16.23 19.39
CA MET A 1 81.41 -16.54 19.71
C MET A 1 80.61 -16.39 18.42
N GLN A 2 80.11 -17.50 17.87
CA GLN A 2 79.13 -17.58 16.76
C GLN A 2 77.85 -16.79 17.13
N ALA A 3 77.00 -16.26 16.25
CA ALA A 3 76.46 -16.75 14.96
C ALA A 3 76.03 -15.55 14.06
N ALA A 4 76.25 -15.59 12.72
CA ALA A 4 75.30 -15.91 11.62
C ALA A 4 74.08 -14.97 11.54
N ASP A 5 74.02 -14.07 10.52
CA ASP A 5 73.25 -14.18 9.25
C ASP A 5 71.74 -14.32 9.47
N GLY A 6 70.80 -13.59 8.85
CA GLY A 6 70.78 -12.70 7.70
C GLY A 6 69.34 -12.75 7.11
N SER A 7 68.88 -11.67 6.46
CA SER A 7 67.63 -11.58 5.64
C SER A 7 66.31 -11.87 6.36
N GLY A 8 65.17 -11.28 6.03
CA GLY A 8 64.75 -10.48 4.90
C GLY A 8 63.23 -10.59 4.84
N ASP A 9 62.58 -9.44 4.75
CA ASP A 9 61.35 -9.16 4.02
C ASP A 9 60.01 -9.88 4.34
N GLY A 10 58.96 -9.06 4.23
CA GLY A 10 57.69 -9.43 3.62
C GLY A 10 56.86 -10.53 4.26
N GLY A 11 55.88 -10.15 5.08
CA GLY A 11 54.84 -11.10 5.44
C GLY A 11 53.82 -10.58 6.43
N ALA A 12 53.21 -9.43 6.14
CA ALA A 12 51.86 -9.17 6.65
C ALA A 12 50.95 -10.25 6.05
N ALA A 13 50.80 -11.37 6.76
CA ALA A 13 49.75 -12.33 6.49
C ALA A 13 48.44 -11.67 6.91
N ALA A 14 47.90 -10.86 6.00
CA ALA A 14 46.48 -10.59 5.95
C ALA A 14 45.79 -11.97 5.88
N VAL A 15 45.22 -12.38 7.00
CA VAL A 15 44.30 -13.52 7.05
C VAL A 15 43.04 -13.12 6.29
N SER A 16 43.10 -13.32 4.97
CA SER A 16 41.97 -13.28 4.06
C SER A 16 41.12 -14.54 4.28
N GLY A 17 39.83 -14.34 4.54
CA GLY A 17 38.81 -15.39 4.65
C GLY A 17 37.84 -15.08 5.79
N ALA A 18 36.68 -14.46 5.58
CA ALA A 18 35.86 -14.31 4.38
C ALA A 18 35.33 -12.87 4.29
N SER A 19 35.70 -12.15 3.24
CA SER A 19 34.98 -10.95 2.84
C SER A 19 34.36 -11.23 1.48
N GLY A 20 33.45 -12.21 1.45
CA GLY A 20 32.50 -12.28 0.35
C GLY A 20 31.75 -10.96 0.33
N GLU A 21 31.63 -10.34 -0.85
CA GLU A 21 30.74 -9.20 -1.03
C GLU A 21 29.34 -9.60 -0.53
N PRO A 22 28.68 -8.79 0.32
CA PRO A 22 27.38 -9.16 0.89
C PRO A 22 26.41 -9.44 -0.26
N ALA A 23 25.67 -10.55 -0.18
CA ALA A 23 24.92 -11.02 -1.34
C ALA A 23 23.53 -11.53 -0.97
N VAL A 24 22.58 -11.31 -1.88
CA VAL A 24 21.29 -12.00 -1.87
C VAL A 24 21.45 -13.31 -2.66
N VAL A 25 21.36 -14.43 -1.96
CA VAL A 25 21.48 -15.78 -2.51
C VAL A 25 20.20 -16.21 -3.22
N ARG A 26 19.06 -15.82 -2.67
CA ARG A 26 17.74 -16.08 -3.27
C ARG A 26 16.83 -14.90 -3.00
N LEU A 27 16.18 -14.42 -4.05
CA LEU A 27 15.16 -13.38 -3.97
C LEU A 27 13.83 -13.92 -4.52
N SER A 28 12.74 -13.69 -3.80
CA SER A 28 11.40 -14.06 -4.26
C SER A 28 10.38 -13.01 -3.81
N LEU A 29 9.57 -12.53 -4.76
CA LEU A 29 8.43 -11.68 -4.47
C LEU A 29 7.19 -12.56 -4.26
N ARG A 30 6.58 -12.46 -3.09
CA ARG A 30 5.34 -13.16 -2.71
C ARG A 30 4.17 -12.20 -2.68
N GLY A 31 2.97 -12.75 -2.84
CA GLY A 31 1.71 -12.01 -2.84
C GLY A 31 1.17 -11.79 -4.26
N GLU A 32 -0.09 -11.37 -4.32
CA GLU A 32 -0.81 -11.13 -5.56
C GLU A 32 -0.85 -9.63 -5.86
N PRO A 33 -0.69 -9.19 -7.12
CA PRO A 33 -0.79 -7.79 -7.51
C PRO A 33 -2.27 -7.35 -7.55
N VAL A 34 -2.93 -7.37 -6.39
CA VAL A 34 -4.35 -7.03 -6.22
C VAL A 34 -4.47 -5.87 -5.23
N VAL A 35 -5.31 -4.89 -5.54
CA VAL A 35 -5.54 -3.74 -4.67
C VAL A 35 -5.90 -4.16 -3.24
N SER A 36 -5.29 -3.49 -2.28
CA SER A 36 -5.37 -3.74 -0.83
C SER A 36 -4.67 -5.01 -0.35
N TYR A 37 -3.95 -5.73 -1.22
CA TYR A 37 -3.10 -6.87 -0.83
C TYR A 37 -1.68 -6.40 -0.56
N VAL A 38 -0.93 -7.20 0.19
CA VAL A 38 0.47 -6.94 0.50
C VAL A 38 1.35 -7.84 -0.34
N LEU A 39 2.33 -7.24 -1.02
CA LEU A 39 3.46 -7.93 -1.61
C LEU A 39 4.59 -7.98 -0.58
N THR A 40 5.29 -9.11 -0.50
CA THR A 40 6.38 -9.30 0.47
C THR A 40 7.59 -9.89 -0.21
N ILE A 41 8.77 -9.35 0.08
CA ILE A 41 10.05 -9.92 -0.30
C ILE A 41 10.49 -10.98 0.70
N ASP A 42 10.74 -12.17 0.15
CA ASP A 42 11.55 -13.20 0.76
C ASP A 42 12.95 -13.16 0.19
N ALA A 43 13.93 -12.93 1.05
CA ALA A 43 15.33 -12.96 0.68
C ALA A 43 16.12 -13.90 1.59
N ILE A 44 16.99 -14.69 0.98
CA ILE A 44 18.07 -15.41 1.69
C ILE A 44 19.36 -14.68 1.37
N VAL A 45 20.11 -14.33 2.41
CA VAL A 45 21.41 -13.66 2.31
C VAL A 45 22.55 -14.61 2.61
N ASP A 46 23.74 -14.24 2.16
CA ASP A 46 24.99 -14.98 2.35
C ASP A 46 25.43 -15.09 3.81
N SER A 47 25.06 -14.11 4.65
CA SER A 47 25.50 -13.98 6.03
C SER A 47 24.40 -13.38 6.92
N PRO A 48 24.28 -13.81 8.20
CA PRO A 48 23.34 -13.22 9.15
C PRO A 48 23.65 -11.76 9.50
N ARG A 49 24.85 -11.26 9.15
CA ARG A 49 25.24 -9.86 9.33
C ARG A 49 24.88 -8.98 8.13
N THR A 50 24.40 -9.57 7.04
CA THR A 50 23.94 -8.84 5.86
C THR A 50 22.53 -8.33 6.12
N THR A 51 22.35 -7.02 5.97
CA THR A 51 21.04 -6.34 6.00
C THR A 51 20.62 -5.98 4.58
N LEU A 52 19.35 -5.62 4.38
CA LEU A 52 18.79 -5.34 3.05
C LEU A 52 18.19 -3.94 3.00
N GLN A 53 18.53 -3.21 1.94
CA GLN A 53 17.85 -1.99 1.54
C GLN A 53 16.85 -2.30 0.42
N TYR A 54 15.69 -1.66 0.48
CA TYR A 54 14.59 -1.89 -0.45
C TYR A 54 14.22 -0.59 -1.15
N VAL A 55 14.05 -0.66 -2.46
CA VAL A 55 13.54 0.45 -3.27
C VAL A 55 12.40 -0.07 -4.12
N TRP A 56 11.17 0.11 -3.64
CA TRP A 56 9.97 -0.21 -4.39
C TRP A 56 9.74 0.77 -5.54
N ARG A 57 9.19 0.26 -6.63
CA ARG A 57 8.92 1.01 -7.85
C ARG A 57 7.55 0.65 -8.40
N ARG A 58 6.88 1.66 -8.96
CA ARG A 58 5.59 1.53 -9.63
C ARG A 58 5.77 2.00 -11.07
N ALA A 59 5.51 1.13 -12.04
CA ALA A 59 5.75 1.43 -13.46
C ALA A 59 7.16 2.00 -13.72
N GLY A 60 8.17 1.48 -13.00
CA GLY A 60 9.56 1.92 -13.08
C GLY A 60 9.94 3.13 -12.20
N GLU A 61 8.97 3.90 -11.70
CA GLU A 61 9.23 5.08 -10.86
C GLU A 61 9.38 4.71 -9.38
N GLN A 62 10.40 5.26 -8.72
CA GLN A 62 10.68 4.98 -7.32
C GLN A 62 9.56 5.48 -6.38
N ARG A 63 9.18 4.61 -5.46
CA ARG A 63 8.29 4.91 -4.33
C ARG A 63 9.14 5.00 -3.06
N ARG A 64 8.86 5.99 -2.21
CA ARG A 64 9.49 6.12 -0.88
C ARG A 64 8.84 5.14 0.10
N LEU A 65 9.06 3.85 -0.12
CA LEU A 65 8.64 2.79 0.79
C LEU A 65 9.88 2.00 1.20
N GLU A 66 10.07 1.89 2.50
CA GLU A 66 11.18 1.18 3.12
C GLU A 66 10.68 -0.17 3.63
N GLY A 67 11.58 -1.16 3.63
CA GLY A 67 11.29 -2.50 4.16
C GLY A 67 10.77 -3.50 3.13
N PRO A 68 10.54 -4.75 3.57
CA PRO A 68 10.32 -5.89 2.70
C PRO A 68 8.89 -5.98 2.14
N SER A 69 8.00 -5.07 2.50
CA SER A 69 6.58 -5.16 2.17
C SER A 69 6.09 -3.95 1.38
N TYR A 70 5.12 -4.18 0.51
CA TYR A 70 4.44 -3.15 -0.27
C TYR A 70 2.94 -3.39 -0.26
N LEU A 71 2.18 -2.45 0.32
CA LEU A 71 0.73 -2.45 0.20
C LEU A 71 0.33 -1.95 -1.19
N VAL A 72 -0.32 -2.82 -1.97
CA VAL A 72 -0.86 -2.47 -3.28
C VAL A 72 -2.09 -1.57 -3.09
N THR A 73 -2.12 -0.43 -3.77
CA THR A 73 -3.17 0.58 -3.60
C THR A 73 -3.97 0.81 -4.88
N ALA A 74 -5.17 1.39 -4.80
CA ALA A 74 -5.98 1.67 -5.99
C ALA A 74 -5.28 2.56 -7.05
N PRO A 75 -4.40 3.52 -6.69
CA PRO A 75 -3.56 4.19 -7.66
C PRO A 75 -2.74 3.22 -8.49
N ASP A 76 -2.25 2.12 -7.94
CA ASP A 76 -1.32 1.20 -8.61
C ASP A 76 -1.96 0.39 -9.75
N ILE A 77 -3.30 0.38 -9.86
CA ILE A 77 -4.04 -0.35 -10.89
C ILE A 77 -3.46 -0.11 -12.30
N GLY A 78 -3.21 -1.20 -13.01
CA GLY A 78 -2.63 -1.19 -14.35
C GLY A 78 -1.10 -1.04 -14.38
N CYS A 79 -0.44 -0.85 -13.24
CA CYS A 79 1.02 -0.78 -13.16
C CYS A 79 1.63 -2.12 -12.73
N GLU A 80 2.82 -2.42 -13.24
CA GLU A 80 3.71 -3.41 -12.63
C GLU A 80 4.34 -2.82 -11.36
N ILE A 81 4.47 -3.65 -10.32
CA ILE A 81 5.22 -3.31 -9.11
C ILE A 81 6.53 -4.10 -9.10
N SER A 82 7.63 -3.41 -8.88
CA SER A 82 8.95 -4.03 -8.73
C SER A 82 9.70 -3.48 -7.53
N VAL A 83 10.74 -4.20 -7.10
CA VAL A 83 11.60 -3.78 -6.00
C VAL A 83 13.05 -4.11 -6.32
N LEU A 84 13.91 -3.14 -6.09
CA LEU A 84 15.36 -3.32 -6.08
C LEU A 84 15.79 -3.58 -4.65
N VAL A 85 16.53 -4.67 -4.43
CA VAL A 85 17.03 -5.11 -3.13
C VAL A 85 18.54 -5.08 -3.16
N THR A 86 19.14 -4.25 -2.30
CA THR A 86 20.59 -4.09 -2.19
C THR A 86 21.08 -4.68 -0.87
N PRO A 87 21.92 -5.72 -0.88
CA PRO A 87 22.51 -6.24 0.36
C PRO A 87 23.59 -5.29 0.89
N VAL A 88 23.62 -5.14 2.21
CA VAL A 88 24.55 -4.27 2.93
C VAL A 88 25.25 -5.08 4.02
N GLY A 89 26.57 -5.21 3.90
CA GLY A 89 27.42 -5.92 4.86
C GLY A 89 27.57 -5.13 6.17
N SER A 90 28.07 -5.80 7.22
CA SER A 90 28.23 -5.15 8.54
C SER A 90 29.23 -3.99 8.58
N ASN A 91 30.11 -3.90 7.58
CA ASN A 91 31.05 -2.79 7.40
C ASN A 91 30.47 -1.64 6.54
N GLY A 92 29.20 -1.73 6.14
CA GLY A 92 28.55 -0.77 5.25
C GLY A 92 28.85 -0.98 3.75
N ALA A 93 29.61 -2.01 3.37
CA ALA A 93 29.82 -2.34 1.96
C ALA A 93 28.49 -2.72 1.31
N LEU A 94 28.23 -2.19 0.12
CA LEU A 94 27.08 -2.56 -0.70
C LEU A 94 27.47 -3.73 -1.59
N GLY A 95 26.57 -4.70 -1.72
CA GLY A 95 26.70 -5.75 -2.72
C GLY A 95 25.86 -5.50 -3.96
N ALA A 96 26.00 -6.38 -4.95
CA ALA A 96 25.23 -6.34 -6.18
C ALA A 96 23.70 -6.34 -5.92
N PRO A 97 22.96 -5.33 -6.41
CA PRO A 97 21.51 -5.27 -6.23
C PRO A 97 20.79 -6.32 -7.09
N GLN A 98 19.73 -6.89 -6.55
CA GLN A 98 18.83 -7.81 -7.25
C GLN A 98 17.43 -7.20 -7.39
N GLN A 99 16.69 -7.61 -8.42
CA GLN A 99 15.35 -7.12 -8.68
C GLN A 99 14.34 -8.25 -8.70
N ALA A 100 13.14 -7.98 -8.19
CA ALA A 100 11.96 -8.79 -8.41
C ALA A 100 10.78 -7.90 -8.84
N ALA A 101 9.85 -8.46 -9.62
CA ALA A 101 8.67 -7.77 -10.12
C ALA A 101 7.44 -8.68 -10.09
N THR A 102 6.25 -8.09 -10.04
CA THR A 102 4.99 -8.83 -10.15
C THR A 102 4.87 -9.47 -11.54
N ALA A 103 4.29 -10.67 -11.63
CA ALA A 103 4.13 -11.38 -12.91
C ALA A 103 3.15 -10.69 -13.88
N GLY A 104 2.40 -9.70 -13.41
CA GLY A 104 1.47 -8.90 -14.20
C GLY A 104 1.18 -7.55 -13.55
N ALA A 105 0.38 -6.76 -14.24
CA ALA A 105 -0.08 -5.47 -13.75
C ALA A 105 -1.09 -5.62 -12.60
N VAL A 106 -1.12 -4.63 -11.73
CA VAL A 106 -2.06 -4.58 -10.60
C VAL A 106 -3.50 -4.56 -11.10
N CYS A 107 -4.32 -5.38 -10.46
CA CYS A 107 -5.75 -5.53 -10.74
C CYS A 107 -6.60 -5.34 -9.48
N VAL A 108 -7.92 -5.34 -9.65
CA VAL A 108 -8.88 -5.38 -8.53
C VAL A 108 -9.42 -6.81 -8.36
N ALA A 109 -9.91 -7.10 -7.15
CA ALA A 109 -10.61 -8.34 -6.89
C ALA A 109 -11.91 -8.44 -7.74
N PRO A 110 -12.34 -9.66 -8.15
CA PRO A 110 -13.44 -9.84 -9.09
C PRO A 110 -14.79 -9.25 -8.69
N GLU A 111 -15.04 -9.18 -7.39
CA GLU A 111 -16.26 -8.62 -6.83
C GLU A 111 -16.34 -7.09 -6.95
N VAL A 112 -15.19 -6.40 -7.03
CA VAL A 112 -15.14 -4.93 -6.96
C VAL A 112 -15.90 -4.28 -8.12
N PRO A 113 -15.70 -4.64 -9.40
CA PRO A 113 -16.46 -4.04 -10.50
C PRO A 113 -17.96 -4.27 -10.38
N HIS A 114 -18.39 -5.47 -9.93
CA HIS A 114 -19.81 -5.76 -9.73
C HIS A 114 -20.41 -4.86 -8.65
N THR A 115 -19.78 -4.81 -7.48
CA THR A 115 -20.20 -3.95 -6.36
C THR A 115 -20.27 -2.47 -6.75
N LEU A 116 -19.30 -1.96 -7.51
CA LEU A 116 -19.30 -0.57 -7.98
C LEU A 116 -20.48 -0.29 -8.92
N ARG A 117 -20.79 -1.21 -9.85
CA ARG A 117 -21.95 -1.05 -10.76
C ARG A 117 -23.25 -0.99 -9.98
N GLU A 118 -23.44 -1.86 -9.00
CA GLU A 118 -24.64 -1.87 -8.15
C GLU A 118 -24.81 -0.53 -7.41
N TRP A 119 -23.73 0.01 -6.86
CA TRP A 119 -23.78 1.29 -6.16
C TRP A 119 -24.11 2.46 -7.09
N VAL A 120 -23.48 2.50 -8.27
CA VAL A 120 -23.76 3.52 -9.28
C VAL A 120 -25.20 3.41 -9.78
N GLN A 121 -25.69 2.19 -10.04
CA GLN A 121 -27.07 1.95 -10.48
C GLN A 121 -28.10 2.36 -9.41
N ARG A 122 -27.81 2.08 -8.13
CA ARG A 122 -28.63 2.57 -7.01
C ARG A 122 -28.55 4.10 -6.83
N GLY A 123 -27.55 4.75 -7.42
CA GLY A 123 -27.33 6.18 -7.32
C GLY A 123 -26.83 6.63 -5.95
N GLU A 124 -26.42 5.69 -5.08
CA GLU A 124 -25.90 6.02 -3.76
C GLU A 124 -24.94 4.97 -3.18
N ARG A 125 -23.95 5.47 -2.44
CA ARG A 125 -23.11 4.67 -1.54
C ARG A 125 -22.71 5.45 -0.31
N ARG A 126 -22.88 4.82 0.85
CA ARG A 126 -22.42 5.30 2.15
C ARG A 126 -21.18 4.55 2.64
N PHE A 127 -20.24 5.28 3.21
CA PHE A 127 -19.09 4.76 3.95
C PHE A 127 -19.08 5.33 5.37
N ASP A 128 -19.19 4.46 6.36
CA ASP A 128 -19.16 4.76 7.80
C ASP A 128 -17.83 4.33 8.44
N GLY A 129 -17.63 4.66 9.72
CA GLY A 129 -16.42 4.28 10.46
C GLY A 129 -15.16 4.97 9.95
N LEU A 130 -15.30 6.22 9.49
CA LEU A 130 -14.19 7.10 9.15
C LEU A 130 -13.94 8.04 10.30
N PHE A 131 -12.68 8.36 10.58
CA PHE A 131 -12.31 9.27 11.67
C PHE A 131 -11.50 10.42 11.12
N ASP A 132 -11.82 11.65 11.52
CA ASP A 132 -10.98 12.80 11.16
C ASP A 132 -9.72 12.89 12.04
N ALA A 133 -8.85 13.86 11.76
CA ALA A 133 -7.62 14.08 12.54
C ALA A 133 -7.87 14.42 14.03
N THR A 134 -9.11 14.74 14.42
CA THR A 134 -9.52 14.98 15.81
C THR A 134 -10.22 13.78 16.43
N ASP A 135 -10.14 12.62 15.79
CA ASP A 135 -10.77 11.35 16.16
C ASP A 135 -12.31 11.42 16.23
N ARG A 136 -12.91 12.38 15.52
CA ARG A 136 -14.37 12.44 15.40
C ARG A 136 -14.82 11.58 14.24
N GLU A 137 -15.85 10.78 14.48
CA GLU A 137 -16.45 9.97 13.44
C GLU A 137 -17.08 10.85 12.34
N ARG A 138 -16.86 10.43 11.11
CA ARG A 138 -17.39 10.98 9.87
C ARG A 138 -17.95 9.85 9.03
N SER A 139 -18.84 10.20 8.12
CA SER A 139 -19.23 9.32 7.04
C SER A 139 -19.19 10.06 5.71
N LEU A 140 -19.01 9.29 4.64
CA LEU A 140 -19.10 9.79 3.27
C LEU A 140 -20.35 9.20 2.63
N LEU A 141 -21.15 10.07 2.01
CA LEU A 141 -22.29 9.68 1.20
C LEU A 141 -22.07 10.17 -0.23
N LEU A 142 -21.81 9.25 -1.15
CA LEU A 142 -21.85 9.51 -2.58
C LEU A 142 -23.32 9.35 -3.01
N THR A 143 -23.92 10.39 -3.57
CA THR A 143 -25.31 10.35 -4.03
C THR A 143 -25.57 11.46 -5.05
N GLY A 144 -26.39 11.16 -6.07
CA GLY A 144 -26.60 12.10 -7.18
C GLY A 144 -25.26 12.45 -7.82
N ASP A 145 -24.97 13.74 -7.98
CA ASP A 145 -23.69 14.25 -8.50
C ASP A 145 -22.69 14.63 -7.40
N LYS A 146 -22.99 14.36 -6.11
CA LYS A 146 -22.22 14.86 -4.96
C LYS A 146 -21.64 13.76 -4.08
N ILE A 147 -20.42 14.00 -3.60
CA ILE A 147 -19.95 13.43 -2.34
C ILE A 147 -20.31 14.37 -1.20
N LYS A 148 -20.83 13.82 -0.10
CA LYS A 148 -21.22 14.55 1.11
C LYS A 148 -20.43 13.99 2.29
N VAL A 149 -19.72 14.86 3.00
CA VAL A 149 -19.15 14.55 4.31
C VAL A 149 -20.23 14.81 5.34
N ARG A 150 -20.53 13.81 6.16
CA ARG A 150 -21.54 13.90 7.21
C ARG A 150 -20.94 13.63 8.58
N GLU A 151 -21.52 14.26 9.58
CA GLU A 151 -21.21 14.05 10.99
C GLU A 151 -22.51 13.78 11.76
N ASN A 152 -22.40 13.02 12.84
CA ASN A 152 -23.52 12.86 13.78
C ASN A 152 -23.42 13.94 14.86
N ARG A 153 -24.41 14.84 14.91
CA ARG A 153 -24.48 15.90 15.90
C ARG A 153 -25.79 15.77 16.67
N ASN A 154 -25.70 15.49 17.96
CA ASN A 154 -26.86 15.29 18.85
C ASN A 154 -27.84 14.23 18.32
N LYS A 155 -27.33 13.06 17.90
CA LYS A 155 -28.10 11.97 17.27
C LYS A 155 -28.78 12.32 15.94
N VAL A 156 -28.46 13.48 15.36
CA VAL A 156 -28.95 13.90 14.05
C VAL A 156 -27.78 13.97 13.08
N GLU A 157 -27.90 13.25 11.98
CA GLU A 157 -26.87 13.25 10.96
C GLU A 157 -26.97 14.46 10.02
N LYS A 158 -25.92 15.29 9.99
CA LYS A 158 -25.86 16.51 9.16
C LYS A 158 -24.78 16.40 8.10
N THR A 159 -25.08 16.89 6.91
CA THR A 159 -24.06 17.13 5.88
C THR A 159 -23.30 18.41 6.25
N VAL A 160 -21.99 18.30 6.44
CA VAL A 160 -21.12 19.43 6.81
C VAL A 160 -20.29 19.94 5.64
N MET A 161 -20.01 19.07 4.67
CA MET A 161 -19.32 19.44 3.43
C MET A 161 -19.94 18.66 2.28
N LYS A 162 -19.90 19.24 1.08
CA LYS A 162 -20.31 18.57 -0.14
C LYS A 162 -19.48 19.07 -1.31
N GLU A 163 -19.26 18.22 -2.29
CA GLU A 163 -18.56 18.55 -3.53
C GLU A 163 -19.11 17.70 -4.67
N SER A 164 -19.01 18.18 -5.91
CA SER A 164 -19.27 17.35 -7.08
C SER A 164 -18.29 16.18 -7.15
N HIS A 165 -18.74 14.98 -7.54
CA HIS A 165 -17.85 13.86 -7.81
C HIS A 165 -16.76 14.20 -8.83
N ALA A 166 -17.09 15.04 -9.82
CA ALA A 166 -16.16 15.48 -10.87
C ALA A 166 -15.02 16.37 -10.35
N LEU A 167 -15.19 16.98 -9.17
CA LEU A 167 -14.20 17.90 -8.58
C LEU A 167 -13.49 17.30 -7.37
N ALA A 168 -14.18 16.46 -6.61
CA ALA A 168 -13.63 15.80 -5.43
C ALA A 168 -12.52 14.82 -5.81
N ARG A 169 -11.47 14.79 -5.01
CA ARG A 169 -10.33 13.88 -5.21
C ARG A 169 -9.92 13.29 -3.87
N LEU A 170 -9.39 12.07 -3.90
CA LEU A 170 -8.78 11.42 -2.76
C LEU A 170 -7.28 11.34 -3.02
N GLU A 171 -6.51 11.93 -2.11
CA GLU A 171 -5.06 11.84 -2.07
C GLU A 171 -4.65 10.90 -0.94
N TYR A 172 -3.74 9.97 -1.22
CA TYR A 172 -3.32 8.99 -0.21
C TYR A 172 -2.47 9.67 0.86
N GLY A 173 -2.71 9.31 2.12
CA GLY A 173 -1.93 9.80 3.25
C GLY A 173 -0.57 9.11 3.33
N THR A 174 0.14 9.39 4.43
CA THR A 174 1.47 8.83 4.73
C THR A 174 1.41 7.39 5.25
N ASP A 175 0.23 6.92 5.64
CA ASP A 175 0.00 5.56 6.15
C ASP A 175 -1.08 4.83 5.35
N GLU A 176 -1.27 3.55 5.68
CA GLU A 176 -2.14 2.63 4.95
C GLU A 176 -3.64 2.91 5.08
N LEU A 177 -4.04 3.71 6.07
CA LEU A 177 -5.45 3.95 6.42
C LEU A 177 -5.88 5.39 6.14
N THR A 178 -4.95 6.32 6.19
CA THR A 178 -5.21 7.75 6.06
C THR A 178 -5.27 8.19 4.60
N PHE A 179 -6.18 9.11 4.32
CA PHE A 179 -6.28 9.83 3.06
C PHE A 179 -6.75 11.26 3.29
N MET A 180 -6.46 12.13 2.33
CA MET A 180 -6.96 13.50 2.28
C MET A 180 -8.07 13.57 1.24
N LEU A 181 -9.27 13.95 1.69
CA LEU A 181 -10.38 14.25 0.80
C LEU A 181 -10.30 15.73 0.39
N VAL A 182 -9.90 15.95 -0.87
CA VAL A 182 -9.80 17.27 -1.48
C VAL A 182 -11.15 17.63 -2.10
N LEU A 183 -11.71 18.75 -1.65
CA LEU A 183 -13.02 19.31 -2.01
C LEU A 183 -12.78 20.77 -2.41
N PRO A 184 -12.38 21.06 -3.66
CA PRO A 184 -11.86 22.38 -4.05
C PRO A 184 -12.81 23.55 -3.78
N SER A 185 -14.12 23.32 -3.80
CA SER A 185 -15.13 24.34 -3.52
C SER A 185 -15.28 24.66 -2.02
N VAL A 186 -14.63 23.89 -1.13
CA VAL A 186 -14.71 24.01 0.34
C VAL A 186 -13.45 24.69 0.90
N LYS A 187 -13.48 26.03 0.98
CA LYS A 187 -12.29 26.86 1.22
C LYS A 187 -11.59 26.75 2.59
N ARG A 188 -12.26 26.31 3.65
CA ARG A 188 -11.74 26.39 5.05
C ARG A 188 -11.53 25.05 5.74
N ALA A 189 -12.03 23.97 5.17
CA ALA A 189 -12.05 22.66 5.81
C ALA A 189 -11.63 21.55 4.83
N SER A 190 -11.01 21.93 3.71
CA SER A 190 -10.42 21.04 2.72
C SER A 190 -8.94 21.40 2.52
N PRO A 191 -8.04 20.41 2.33
CA PRO A 191 -8.29 18.98 2.38
C PRO A 191 -8.74 18.51 3.77
N LEU A 192 -9.68 17.55 3.80
CA LEU A 192 -10.10 16.91 5.05
C LEU A 192 -9.34 15.60 5.19
N THR A 193 -8.48 15.49 6.20
CA THR A 193 -7.82 14.24 6.55
C THR A 193 -8.82 13.29 7.20
N LEU A 194 -8.93 12.09 6.64
CA LEU A 194 -9.78 11.00 7.11
C LEU A 194 -8.96 9.73 7.23
N ARG A 195 -9.22 8.95 8.27
CA ARG A 195 -8.68 7.62 8.50
C ARG A 195 -9.79 6.59 8.28
N ALA A 196 -9.56 5.65 7.37
CA ALA A 196 -10.43 4.52 7.13
C ALA A 196 -10.21 3.41 8.18
N LYS A 197 -11.19 2.52 8.34
CA LYS A 197 -11.04 1.33 9.22
C LYS A 197 -10.15 0.24 8.61
N SER A 198 -9.90 0.29 7.31
CA SER A 198 -9.01 -0.61 6.59
C SER A 198 -8.51 0.01 5.28
N ALA A 199 -7.37 -0.48 4.78
CA ALA A 199 -6.87 -0.12 3.46
C ALA A 199 -7.90 -0.42 2.37
N PHE A 200 -8.61 -1.55 2.48
CA PHE A 200 -9.70 -1.92 1.58
C PHE A 200 -10.83 -0.89 1.55
N GLN A 201 -11.26 -0.37 2.70
CA GLN A 201 -12.26 0.70 2.71
C GLN A 201 -11.73 1.98 2.04
N ARG A 202 -10.49 2.38 2.32
CA ARG A 202 -9.85 3.54 1.69
C ARG A 202 -9.81 3.39 0.16
N ASP A 203 -9.35 2.24 -0.32
CA ASP A 203 -9.24 1.94 -1.75
C ASP A 203 -10.63 1.84 -2.41
N LEU A 204 -11.64 1.26 -1.75
CA LEU A 204 -13.02 1.26 -2.24
C LEU A 204 -13.63 2.66 -2.30
N ILE A 205 -13.31 3.56 -1.35
CA ILE A 205 -13.75 4.97 -1.42
C ILE A 205 -13.15 5.65 -2.66
N TYR A 206 -11.86 5.44 -2.92
CA TYR A 206 -11.18 5.98 -4.11
C TYR A 206 -11.85 5.49 -5.40
N LEU A 207 -12.10 4.18 -5.50
CA LEU A 207 -12.73 3.57 -6.67
C LEU A 207 -14.19 3.99 -6.84
N ALA A 208 -14.96 4.07 -5.74
CA ALA A 208 -16.33 4.54 -5.77
C ALA A 208 -16.40 6.00 -6.23
N LEU A 209 -15.51 6.87 -5.75
CA LEU A 209 -15.49 8.26 -6.19
C LEU A 209 -15.25 8.38 -7.71
N LYS A 210 -14.31 7.60 -8.26
CA LYS A 210 -14.09 7.52 -9.71
C LYS A 210 -15.32 6.99 -10.45
N ALA A 211 -15.89 5.89 -9.98
CA ALA A 211 -17.03 5.23 -10.60
C ALA A 211 -18.29 6.12 -10.64
N PHE A 212 -18.58 6.85 -9.55
CA PHE A 212 -19.69 7.81 -9.52
C PHE A 212 -19.44 9.02 -10.42
N SER A 213 -18.18 9.45 -10.58
CA SER A 213 -17.83 10.54 -11.50
C SER A 213 -17.85 10.13 -12.97
N SER A 214 -17.51 8.87 -13.28
CA SER A 214 -17.36 8.35 -14.63
C SER A 214 -17.69 6.85 -14.64
N PRO A 215 -18.97 6.46 -14.77
CA PRO A 215 -19.41 5.07 -14.68
C PRO A 215 -18.66 4.10 -15.62
N ASP A 216 -18.29 4.58 -16.81
CA ASP A 216 -17.53 3.80 -17.80
C ASP A 216 -16.15 3.37 -17.29
N SER A 217 -15.60 4.04 -16.26
CA SER A 217 -14.32 3.66 -15.66
C SER A 217 -14.36 2.25 -15.04
N ILE A 218 -15.55 1.75 -14.68
CA ILE A 218 -15.70 0.42 -14.08
C ILE A 218 -15.35 -0.67 -15.10
N ALA A 219 -15.71 -0.48 -16.38
CA ALA A 219 -15.43 -1.45 -17.43
C ALA A 219 -13.93 -1.55 -17.76
N ALA A 220 -13.17 -0.50 -17.47
CA ALA A 220 -11.73 -0.43 -17.71
C ALA A 220 -10.88 -1.02 -16.57
N LEU A 221 -11.49 -1.47 -15.46
CA LEU A 221 -10.73 -2.02 -14.33
C LEU A 221 -10.17 -3.41 -14.68
N PRO A 222 -8.83 -3.60 -14.72
CA PRO A 222 -8.25 -4.94 -14.82
C PRO A 222 -8.64 -5.73 -13.58
N THR A 223 -9.10 -6.96 -13.79
CA THR A 223 -9.74 -7.78 -12.75
C THR A 223 -9.03 -9.13 -12.64
N ALA A 224 -8.79 -9.60 -11.42
CA ALA A 224 -8.17 -10.91 -11.19
C ALA A 224 -9.03 -12.05 -11.76
N ALA A 225 -8.41 -13.16 -12.17
CA ALA A 225 -9.12 -14.29 -12.78
C ALA A 225 -9.92 -15.14 -11.78
N THR A 226 -9.61 -15.06 -10.48
CA THR A 226 -10.26 -15.86 -9.44
C THR A 226 -10.61 -14.97 -8.27
N SER A 227 -11.73 -15.25 -7.61
CA SER A 227 -12.09 -14.57 -6.36
C SER A 227 -11.08 -14.98 -5.31
N LEU A 228 -10.14 -14.09 -5.06
CA LEU A 228 -9.21 -14.20 -3.97
C LEU A 228 -9.93 -13.63 -2.76
N LYS A 229 -10.08 -14.40 -1.67
CA LYS A 229 -10.46 -13.79 -0.39
C LYS A 229 -9.40 -12.72 -0.09
N PRO A 230 -9.80 -11.48 0.23
CA PRO A 230 -8.85 -10.49 0.74
C PRO A 230 -7.97 -11.14 1.78
N ALA A 231 -6.65 -11.01 1.65
CA ALA A 231 -5.72 -11.39 2.69
C ALA A 231 -6.06 -10.54 3.93
N THR A 232 -6.91 -11.10 4.78
CA THR A 232 -7.21 -10.70 6.16
C THR A 232 -7.44 -9.19 6.36
N ALA A 233 -8.59 -8.69 5.90
CA ALA A 233 -9.17 -7.45 6.42
C ALA A 233 -10.69 -7.55 6.67
N LEU A 234 -11.25 -8.77 6.59
CA LEU A 234 -12.69 -9.06 6.75
C LEU A 234 -13.08 -9.66 8.11
N GLU A 235 -12.17 -9.71 9.09
CA GLU A 235 -12.52 -10.01 10.48
C GLU A 235 -12.12 -8.84 11.39
N LEU A 236 -12.97 -7.82 11.43
CA LEU A 236 -13.12 -6.89 12.57
C LEU A 236 -14.37 -6.03 12.30
N ASN A 237 -15.53 -6.65 12.54
CA ASN A 237 -16.79 -6.06 13.02
C ASN A 237 -18.00 -6.84 12.50
N THR A 238 -18.21 -8.02 13.06
CA THR A 238 -19.55 -8.44 13.46
C THR A 238 -19.43 -8.78 14.95
N PRO A 239 -20.07 -8.04 15.88
CA PRO A 239 -20.31 -8.63 17.19
C PRO A 239 -21.21 -9.85 16.94
N GLU A 240 -20.69 -11.04 17.24
CA GLU A 240 -21.52 -12.22 17.48
C GLU A 240 -22.70 -11.78 18.35
N PRO A 241 -23.97 -11.98 17.94
CA PRO A 241 -25.06 -11.81 18.87
C PRO A 241 -24.81 -12.80 20.00
N SER A 242 -24.55 -12.28 21.20
CA SER A 242 -24.63 -13.03 22.44
C SER A 242 -26.08 -13.52 22.59
N GLY A 243 -26.39 -14.63 21.94
CA GLY A 243 -27.62 -15.36 22.08
C GLY A 243 -27.58 -16.09 23.41
N GLY A 244 -28.01 -15.40 24.46
CA GLY A 244 -28.54 -16.06 25.64
C GLY A 244 -29.93 -16.58 25.34
N CYS A 245 -30.10 -17.89 25.45
CA CYS A 245 -31.14 -18.57 26.23
C CYS A 245 -30.59 -19.95 26.60
#